data_AF-A0A2T3MLX3-F1
#
_entry.id   AF-A0A2T3MLX3-F1
#
_cell.length_a   1.000
_cell.length_b   1.000
_cell.length_c   1.000
_cell.angle_alpha   90.00
_cell.angle_beta   90.00
_cell.angle_gamma   90.00
#
_symmetry.space_group_name_H-M   'P 1'
#
loop_
_entity.id
_entity.type
_entity.pdbx_description
1 polymer ?
#
loop_
_entity_poly.entity_id
_entity_poly.type
_entity_poly.pdbx_seq_one_letter_code
_entity_poly.pdbx_strand_id
1 'polypeptide(L)' 'MDKRYRAVWQIIKSVLAALFGVQSQQQHQQDFKHSSPWPFIVIGGVVIVILVSILIAIAQQAITI' A
#
# COMPACT_ATOMS: atom_id res chain seq x y z
N MET A 1 -22.09 -4.29 -5.44
CA MET A 1 -20.77 -3.62 -5.34
C MET A 1 -20.54 -2.74 -6.55
N ASP A 2 -20.67 -1.46 -6.30
CA ASP A 2 -20.46 -0.30 -7.16
C ASP A 2 -19.02 -0.23 -7.72
N LYS A 3 -18.87 0.32 -8.93
CA LYS A 3 -17.60 0.32 -9.70
C LYS A 3 -16.43 0.97 -8.96
N ARG A 4 -16.69 1.97 -8.11
CA ARG A 4 -15.67 2.68 -7.31
C ARG A 4 -15.03 1.77 -6.26
N TYR A 5 -15.81 0.93 -5.60
CA TYR A 5 -15.31 -0.02 -4.60
C TYR A 5 -14.29 -1.00 -5.20
N ARG A 6 -14.54 -1.49 -6.42
CA ARG A 6 -13.59 -2.39 -7.12
C ARG A 6 -12.27 -1.71 -7.44
N ALA A 7 -12.28 -0.44 -7.83
CA ALA A 7 -11.06 0.31 -8.14
C ALA A 7 -10.17 0.52 -6.90
N VAL A 8 -10.78 0.93 -5.78
CA VAL A 8 -10.04 1.10 -4.51
C VAL A 8 -9.43 -0.23 -4.06
N TRP A 9 -10.19 -1.32 -4.13
CA TRP A 9 -9.70 -2.65 -3.75
C TRP A 9 -8.55 -3.14 -4.64
N GLN A 10 -8.58 -2.81 -5.92
CA GLN A 10 -7.53 -3.16 -6.87
C GLN A 10 -6.22 -2.39 -6.57
N ILE A 11 -6.32 -1.11 -6.21
CA ILE A 11 -5.17 -0.29 -5.80
C ILE A 11 -4.56 -0.84 -4.50
N ILE A 12 -5.40 -1.19 -3.51
CA ILE A 12 -4.92 -1.78 -2.25
C ILE A 12 -4.15 -3.09 -2.52
N LYS A 13 -4.68 -3.98 -3.37
CA LYS A 13 -3.99 -5.22 -3.74
C LYS A 13 -2.66 -4.96 -4.45
N SER A 14 -2.62 -3.99 -5.36
CA SER A 14 -1.39 -3.60 -6.05
C SER A 14 -0.34 -3.10 -5.06
N VAL A 15 -0.70 -2.19 -4.15
CA VAL A 15 0.22 -1.67 -3.13
C VAL A 15 0.74 -2.79 -2.21
N LEU A 16 -0.12 -3.71 -1.78
CA LEU A 16 0.31 -4.87 -0.99
C LEU A 16 1.25 -5.79 -1.78
N ALA A 17 0.93 -6.10 -3.03
CA ALA A 17 1.78 -6.92 -3.89
C ALA A 17 3.16 -6.28 -4.11
N ALA A 18 3.21 -4.95 -4.26
CA ALA A 18 4.44 -4.17 -4.36
C ALA A 18 5.26 -4.29 -3.07
N LEU A 19 4.63 -4.14 -1.90
CA LEU A 19 5.29 -4.22 -0.59
C LEU A 19 5.88 -5.61 -0.31
N PHE A 20 5.18 -6.68 -0.68
CA PHE A 20 5.69 -8.05 -0.55
C PHE A 20 6.63 -8.46 -1.68
N GLY A 21 6.88 -7.59 -2.68
CA GLY A 21 7.73 -7.90 -3.83
C GLY A 21 7.14 -8.94 -4.80
N VAL A 22 5.86 -9.27 -4.66
CA VAL A 22 5.13 -10.24 -5.51
C VAL A 22 4.34 -9.58 -6.64
N GLN A 23 4.61 -8.29 -6.92
CA GLN A 23 3.94 -7.55 -7.97
C GLN A 23 4.34 -8.08 -9.36
N SER A 24 3.37 -8.54 -10.14
CA SER A 24 3.61 -9.02 -11.50
C SER A 24 3.84 -7.85 -12.49
N GLN A 25 4.59 -8.10 -13.56
CA GLN A 25 4.85 -7.09 -14.60
C GLN A 25 3.55 -6.59 -15.27
N GLN A 26 2.55 -7.47 -15.39
CA GLN A 26 1.24 -7.14 -15.95
C GLN A 26 0.44 -6.20 -15.03
N GLN A 27 0.53 -6.40 -13.71
CA GLN A 27 -0.08 -5.52 -12.71
C GLN A 27 0.60 -4.14 -12.73
N HIS A 28 1.93 -4.10 -12.74
CA HIS A 28 2.69 -2.86 -12.89
C HIS A 28 2.29 -2.07 -14.14
N GLN A 29 2.21 -2.71 -15.32
CA GLN A 29 1.78 -2.04 -16.54
C GLN A 29 0.36 -1.49 -16.47
N GLN A 30 -0.55 -2.15 -15.73
CA GLN A 30 -1.91 -1.63 -15.49
C GLN A 30 -1.88 -0.43 -14.54
N ASP A 31 -1.08 -0.50 -13.49
CA ASP A 31 -0.93 0.59 -12.52
C ASP A 31 -0.32 1.85 -13.19
N PHE A 32 0.64 1.67 -14.10
CA PHE A 32 1.24 2.75 -14.90
C PHE A 32 0.33 3.30 -16.02
N LYS A 33 -0.75 2.59 -16.38
CA LYS A 33 -1.76 3.08 -17.32
C LYS A 33 -2.82 3.95 -16.65
N HIS A 34 -2.84 4.03 -15.32
CA HIS A 34 -3.73 4.95 -14.63
C HIS A 34 -3.35 6.40 -14.93
N SER A 35 -4.38 7.25 -15.11
CA SER A 35 -4.22 8.66 -15.46
C SER A 35 -3.53 9.50 -14.40
N SER A 36 -3.40 8.99 -13.17
CA SER A 36 -2.74 9.68 -12.08
C SER A 36 -2.06 8.70 -11.12
N PRO A 37 -0.79 8.94 -10.74
CA PRO A 37 -0.08 8.11 -9.76
C PRO A 37 -0.47 8.45 -8.30
N TRP A 38 -1.14 9.58 -8.07
CA TRP A 38 -1.48 10.07 -6.73
C TRP A 38 -2.20 9.06 -5.82
N PRO A 39 -3.20 8.28 -6.29
CA PRO A 39 -3.88 7.30 -5.43
C PRO A 39 -2.94 6.24 -4.86
N PHE A 40 -1.96 5.78 -5.65
CA PHE A 40 -0.98 4.80 -5.21
C PHE A 40 0.00 5.38 -4.19
N ILE A 41 0.44 6.62 -4.39
CA ILE A 41 1.34 7.33 -3.46
C ILE A 41 0.64 7.55 -2.12
N VAL A 42 -0.61 8.01 -2.12
CA VAL A 42 -1.37 8.25 -0.88
C VAL A 42 -1.57 6.95 -0.12
N ILE A 43 -2.04 5.89 -0.79
CA ILE A 43 -2.28 4.60 -0.14
C ILE A 43 -0.97 3.98 0.36
N GLY A 44 0.10 4.01 -0.45
CA GLY A 44 1.42 3.55 -0.05
C GLY A 44 1.99 4.33 1.14
N GLY A 45 1.86 5.66 1.13
CA GLY A 45 2.28 6.53 2.23
C GLY A 45 1.53 6.22 3.52
N VAL A 46 0.21 6.02 3.47
CA VAL A 46 -0.58 5.59 4.64
C VAL A 46 -0.07 4.26 5.19
N VAL A 47 0.21 3.28 4.34
CA VAL A 47 0.74 1.98 4.78
C VAL A 47 2.12 2.13 5.43
N ILE A 48 3.00 2.96 4.89
CA ILE A 48 4.33 3.24 5.47
C ILE A 48 4.20 3.91 6.84
N VAL A 49 3.33 4.91 6.98
CA VAL A 49 3.10 5.60 8.27
C VAL A 49 2.59 4.61 9.32
N ILE A 50 1.66 3.74 8.94
CA ILE A 50 1.15 2.67 9.83
C ILE A 50 2.29 1.73 10.25
N LEU A 51 3.10 1.27 9.28
CA LEU A 51 4.22 0.38 9.55
C LEU A 51 5.22 1.00 10.54
N VAL A 52 5.65 2.24 10.29
CA VAL A 52 6.59 2.96 11.15
C VAL A 52 6.01 3.17 12.55
N SER A 53 4.73 3.51 12.65
CA SER A 53 4.04 3.67 13.94
C SER A 53 4.03 2.37 14.75
N ILE A 54 3.78 1.23 14.09
CA ILE A 54 3.84 -0.10 14.72
C ILE A 54 5.27 -0.40 15.21
N LEU A 55 6.29 -0.12 14.39
CA LEU A 55 7.69 -0.33 14.77
C LEU A 55 8.08 0.52 15.98
N ILE A 56 7.66 1.79 16.03
CA ILE A 56 7.90 2.67 17.17
C ILE A 56 7.22 2.11 18.43
N ALA A 57 5.96 1.69 18.33
CA ALA A 57 5.25 1.09 19.46
C ALA A 57 5.97 -0.15 19.98
N ILE A 58 6.41 -1.06 19.10
CA ILE A 58 7.18 -2.24 19.50
C ILE A 58 8.51 -1.86 20.15
N ALA A 59 9.24 -0.91 19.56
CA ALA A 59 10.51 -0.44 20.11
C ALA A 59 10.34 0.20 21.49
N GLN A 60 9.28 0.99 21.69
CA GLN A 60 8.95 1.57 22.99
C GLN A 60 8.65 0.50 24.02
N GLN A 61 7.85 -0.52 23.67
CA GLN A 61 7.60 -1.65 24.56
C GLN A 61 8.91 -2.38 24.90
N ALA A 62 9.79 -2.61 23.93
CA ALA A 62 11.06 -3.31 24.16
C ALA A 62 12.05 -2.53 25.05
N ILE A 63 12.07 -1.19 24.97
CA ILE A 63 12.93 -0.33 25.80
C ILE A 63 12.37 -0.17 27.22
N THR A 64 11.04 -0.22 27.36
CA THR A 64 10.36 -0.03 28.64
C THR A 64 10.41 -1.27 29.54
N ILE A 65 10.71 -2.45 28.98
CA ILE A 65 10.81 -3.74 29.67
C ILE A 65 12.23 -3.97 30.18
#